data_AF-A0A382ASI5-F1
#
_entry.id   AF-A0A382ASI5-F1
#
_cell.length_a   1.000
_cell.length_b   1.000
_cell.length_c   1.000
_cell.angle_alpha   90.00
_cell.angle_beta   90.00
_cell.angle_gamma   90.00
#
_symmetry.space_group_name_H-M   'P 1'
#
loop_
_entity.id
_entity.type
_entity.pdbx_description
1 polymer ?
#
loop_
_entity_poly.entity_id
_entity_poly.type
_entity_poly.pdbx_seq_one_letter_code
_entity_poly.pdbx_strand_id
1 'polypeptide(L)'
;MNNINISYYDKILLKRMIASFIDVLLVSILTIAVLIIISFLSVLTFGIIGKSIPFVIPVIFSTYFSFTLGSDNSATPGMNILGIVIKSRKKNKL
;
A
#
# COMPACT_ATOMS: atom_id res chain seq x y z
N MET A 1 -17.16 32.00 8.81
CA MET A 1 -16.38 30.80 8.43
C MET A 1 -16.16 30.01 9.72
N ASN A 2 -16.76 28.82 9.83
CA ASN A 2 -16.99 28.15 11.10
C ASN A 2 -15.69 27.61 11.71
N ASN A 3 -15.44 27.92 12.98
CA ASN A 3 -14.31 27.41 13.75
C ASN A 3 -14.55 25.94 14.14
N ILE A 4 -14.23 25.03 13.23
CA ILE A 4 -14.25 23.60 13.50
C ILE A 4 -13.04 23.30 14.40
N ASN A 5 -13.27 23.17 15.70
CA ASN A 5 -12.26 22.65 16.63
C ASN A 5 -12.07 21.17 16.35
N ILE A 6 -11.14 20.87 15.44
CA ILE A 6 -10.75 19.52 15.05
C ILE A 6 -10.33 18.77 16.31
N SER A 7 -11.11 17.76 16.69
CA SER A 7 -10.82 16.93 17.86
C SER A 7 -9.47 16.23 17.67
N TYR A 8 -8.80 15.89 18.76
CA TYR A 8 -7.54 15.13 18.70
C TYR A 8 -7.68 13.85 17.83
N TYR A 9 -8.85 13.23 17.87
CA TYR A 9 -9.18 12.03 17.08
C TYR A 9 -9.26 12.30 15.56
N ASP A 10 -9.77 13.46 15.15
CA ASP A 10 -9.92 13.82 13.74
C ASP A 10 -8.55 13.94 13.06
N LYS A 11 -7.53 14.43 13.79
CA LYS A 11 -6.15 14.53 13.29
C LYS A 11 -5.54 13.15 13.02
N ILE A 12 -5.86 12.15 13.84
CA ILE A 12 -5.38 10.77 13.66
C ILE A 12 -6.09 10.13 12.47
N LEU A 13 -7.39 10.35 12.35
CA LEU A 13 -8.22 9.83 11.25
C LEU A 13 -7.73 10.37 9.90
N LEU A 14 -7.46 11.67 9.85
CA LEU A 14 -6.94 12.35 8.65
C LEU A 14 -5.56 11.81 8.25
N LYS A 15 -4.64 11.62 9.19
CA LYS A 15 -3.33 10.99 8.90
C LYS A 15 -3.49 9.56 8.36
N ARG A 16 -4.42 8.76 8.87
CA ARG A 16 -4.68 7.41 8.35
C ARG A 16 -5.26 7.43 6.93
N MET A 17 -6.16 8.35 6.63
CA MET A 17 -6.68 8.51 5.26
C MET A 17 -5.58 8.89 4.27
N ILE A 18 -4.71 9.84 4.63
CA ILE A 18 -3.59 10.24 3.77
C ILE A 18 -2.62 9.08 3.57
N ALA A 19 -2.30 8.31 4.63
CA ALA A 19 -1.44 7.13 4.53
C ALA A 19 -1.98 6.14 3.49
N SER A 20 -3.27 5.79 3.58
CA SER A 20 -3.93 4.89 2.63
C SER A 20 -3.92 5.43 1.20
N PHE A 21 -4.06 6.75 1.01
CA PHE A 21 -4.02 7.35 -0.32
C PHE A 21 -2.62 7.23 -0.96
N ILE A 22 -1.57 7.49 -0.18
CA ILE A 22 -0.18 7.31 -0.63
C ILE A 22 0.08 5.85 -1.00
N ASP A 23 -0.38 4.90 -0.18
CA ASP A 23 -0.19 3.48 -0.46
C ASP A 23 -0.92 3.01 -1.72
N VAL A 24 -2.16 3.46 -1.95
CA VAL A 24 -2.90 3.16 -3.19
C VAL A 24 -2.19 3.74 -4.41
N LEU A 25 -1.61 4.94 -4.29
CA LEU A 25 -0.85 5.56 -5.37
C LEU A 25 0.45 4.79 -5.67
N LEU A 26 1.16 4.31 -4.65
CA LEU A 26 2.35 3.47 -4.84
C LEU A 26 2.01 2.13 -5.49
N VAL A 27 0.96 1.47 -5.02
CA VAL A 27 0.49 0.19 -5.60
C VAL A 27 0.02 0.37 -7.04
N SER A 28 -0.63 1.49 -7.36
CA SER A 28 -1.09 1.76 -8.73
C SER A 28 0.08 1.97 -9.70
N ILE A 29 1.10 2.74 -9.31
CA ILE A 29 2.33 2.90 -10.09
C ILE A 29 3.01 1.55 -10.33
N LEU A 30 3.14 0.73 -9.27
CA LEU A 30 3.74 -0.60 -9.37
C LEU A 30 2.94 -1.52 -10.30
N THR A 31 1.60 -1.45 -10.24
CA THR A 31 0.71 -2.21 -11.11
C THR A 31 0.87 -1.81 -12.57
N ILE A 32 0.95 -0.51 -12.87
CA ILE A 32 1.19 -0.01 -14.23
C ILE A 32 2.54 -0.51 -14.75
N ALA A 33 3.60 -0.42 -13.95
CA ALA A 33 4.93 -0.91 -14.34
C ALA A 33 4.91 -2.41 -14.69
N VAL A 34 4.27 -3.24 -13.86
CA VAL A 34 4.15 -4.68 -14.12
C VAL A 34 3.28 -4.98 -15.33
N LEU A 35 2.18 -4.24 -15.56
CA LEU A 35 1.34 -4.41 -16.75
C LEU A 35 2.10 -4.10 -18.04
N ILE A 36 3.00 -3.10 -18.03
CA ILE A 36 3.86 -2.79 -19.19
C ILE A 36 4.78 -3.99 -19.48
N ILE A 37 5.42 -4.55 -18.45
CA ILE A 37 6.31 -5.72 -18.57
C ILE A 37 5.52 -6.93 -19.11
N ILE A 38 4.36 -7.23 -18.52
CA ILE A 38 3.48 -8.32 -18.94
C ILE A 38 3.00 -8.12 -20.37
N SER A 39 2.67 -6.90 -20.78
CA SER A 39 2.24 -6.62 -22.16
C SER A 39 3.33 -6.93 -23.16
N PHE A 40 4.58 -6.53 -22.89
CA PHE A 40 5.71 -6.87 -23.73
C PHE A 40 5.96 -8.38 -23.81
N LEU A 41 5.91 -9.05 -22.65
CA LEU A 41 6.12 -10.49 -22.54
C LEU A 41 4.96 -11.29 -23.17
N SER A 42 3.75 -10.75 -23.15
CA SER A 42 2.57 -11.30 -23.79
C SER A 42 2.76 -11.35 -25.32
N VAL A 43 3.32 -10.31 -25.92
CA VAL A 43 3.64 -10.30 -27.37
C VAL A 43 4.67 -11.39 -27.71
N LEU A 44 5.73 -11.51 -26.91
CA LEU A 44 6.78 -12.51 -27.12
C LEU A 44 6.25 -13.96 -26.97
N THR A 45 5.29 -14.17 -26.08
CA THR A 45 4.69 -15.48 -25.79
C THR A 45 3.39 -15.75 -26.56
N PHE A 46 3.10 -15.00 -27.62
CA PHE A 46 1.87 -15.14 -28.42
C PHE A 46 0.57 -15.08 -27.60
N GLY A 47 0.55 -14.27 -26.53
CA GLY A 47 -0.62 -14.01 -25.70
C GLY A 47 -0.83 -14.97 -24.52
N ILE A 48 0.08 -15.92 -24.29
CA ILE A 48 -0.05 -16.90 -23.20
C ILE A 48 0.03 -16.20 -21.84
N ILE A 49 1.04 -15.36 -21.63
CA ILE A 49 1.18 -14.59 -20.40
C ILE A 49 0.03 -13.59 -20.21
N GLY A 50 -0.58 -13.08 -21.27
CA GLY A 50 -1.72 -12.15 -21.18
C GLY A 50 -2.90 -12.71 -20.38
N LYS A 51 -3.06 -14.03 -20.30
CA LYS A 51 -4.09 -14.68 -19.48
C LYS A 51 -3.89 -14.49 -17.97
N SER A 52 -2.69 -14.09 -17.52
CA SER A 52 -2.41 -13.83 -16.11
C SER A 52 -2.80 -12.42 -15.65
N ILE A 53 -3.18 -11.50 -16.56
CA ILE A 53 -3.60 -10.12 -16.26
C ILE A 53 -4.60 -10.01 -15.09
N PRO A 54 -5.70 -10.81 -15.01
CA PRO A 54 -6.64 -10.71 -13.88
C PRO A 54 -6.01 -11.04 -12.52
N PHE A 55 -4.93 -11.82 -12.49
CA PHE A 55 -4.21 -12.16 -11.25
C PHE A 55 -3.19 -11.09 -10.84
N VAL A 56 -2.84 -10.15 -11.70
CA VAL A 56 -1.78 -9.16 -11.44
C VAL A 56 -2.14 -8.27 -10.25
N ILE A 57 -3.36 -7.74 -10.23
CA ILE A 57 -3.82 -6.83 -9.16
C ILE A 57 -3.79 -7.51 -7.78
N PRO A 58 -4.44 -8.68 -7.55
CA PRO A 58 -4.42 -9.30 -6.23
C PRO A 58 -3.01 -9.73 -5.80
N VAL A 59 -2.16 -10.18 -6.74
CA VAL A 59 -0.78 -10.57 -6.45
C VAL A 59 0.05 -9.35 -6.03
N ILE A 60 0.00 -8.26 -6.78
CA ILE A 60 0.77 -7.04 -6.45
C ILE A 60 0.30 -6.45 -5.12
N PHE A 61 -1.01 -6.39 -4.91
CA PHE A 61 -1.58 -5.89 -3.66
C PHE A 61 -1.10 -6.74 -2.47
N SER A 62 -1.29 -8.06 -2.52
CA SER A 62 -0.86 -8.97 -1.45
C SER A 62 0.64 -8.88 -1.21
N THR A 63 1.45 -8.84 -2.27
CA THR A 63 2.91 -8.80 -2.17
C THR A 63 3.38 -7.48 -1.56
N TYR A 64 2.88 -6.34 -2.05
CA TYR A 64 3.23 -5.02 -1.52
C TYR A 64 2.93 -4.94 -0.02
N PHE A 65 1.70 -5.28 0.39
CA PHE A 65 1.32 -5.22 1.81
C PHE A 65 2.08 -6.24 2.65
N SER A 66 2.36 -7.45 2.15
CA SER A 66 3.12 -8.47 2.89
C SER A 66 4.56 -8.05 3.15
N PHE A 67 5.27 -7.55 2.14
CA PHE A 67 6.65 -7.07 2.31
C PHE A 67 6.71 -5.85 3.21
N THR A 68 5.73 -4.98 3.06
CA THR A 68 5.68 -3.70 3.75
C THR A 68 5.32 -3.85 5.22
N LEU A 69 4.25 -4.59 5.53
CA LEU A 69 3.79 -4.83 6.90
C LEU A 69 4.65 -5.89 7.62
N GLY A 70 5.29 -6.79 6.87
CA GLY A 70 6.22 -7.78 7.40
C GLY A 70 7.63 -7.25 7.69
N SER A 71 7.94 -6.01 7.31
CA SER A 71 9.22 -5.34 7.59
C SER A 71 9.36 -4.99 9.09
N ASP A 72 10.58 -4.78 9.57
CA ASP A 72 10.90 -4.46 10.97
C ASP A 72 10.13 -3.26 11.52
N ASN A 73 9.78 -2.31 10.64
CA ASN A 73 9.00 -1.13 11.00
C ASN A 73 7.49 -1.40 11.06
N SER A 74 7.01 -2.55 10.56
CA SER A 74 5.60 -2.97 10.52
C SER A 74 4.66 -1.83 10.09
N ALA A 75 5.07 -1.04 9.10
CA ALA A 75 4.41 0.18 8.69
C ALA A 75 4.53 0.33 7.18
N THR A 76 3.45 0.77 6.55
CA THR A 76 3.49 1.10 5.13
C THR A 76 4.32 2.34 4.82
N PRO A 77 4.89 2.49 3.62
CA PRO A 77 5.55 3.74 3.24
C PRO A 77 4.67 4.95 3.53
N GLY A 78 3.37 4.90 3.20
CA GLY A 78 2.41 5.96 3.54
C GLY A 78 2.26 6.18 5.05
N MET A 79 2.23 5.10 5.83
CA MET A 79 2.18 5.18 7.29
C MET A 79 3.48 5.73 7.91
N ASN A 80 4.64 5.31 7.40
CA ASN A 80 5.96 5.70 7.87
C ASN A 80 6.23 7.20 7.61
N ILE A 81 5.87 7.70 6.42
CA ILE A 81 5.97 9.13 6.07
C ILE A 81 5.18 10.01 7.05
N LEU A 82 4.05 9.50 7.56
CA LEU A 82 3.18 10.23 8.50
C LEU A 82 3.46 9.94 9.98
N GLY A 83 4.53 9.17 10.27
CA GLY A 83 4.93 8.77 11.61
C GLY A 83 3.93 7.84 12.30
N ILE A 84 3.10 7.13 11.53
CA ILE A 84 2.18 6.12 12.03
C ILE A 84 2.88 4.76 11.94
N VAL A 85 3.01 4.08 13.07
CA VAL A 85 3.55 2.71 13.13
C VAL A 85 2.53 1.81 13.79
N ILE A 86 2.36 0.59 13.25
CA ILE A 86 1.57 -0.43 13.92
C ILE A 86 2.40 -0.95 15.09
N LYS A 87 2.09 -0.49 16.30
CA LYS A 87 2.75 -0.98 17.50
C LYS A 87 2.04 -2.27 17.95
N SER A 88 2.71 -3.41 17.81
CA SER A 88 2.24 -4.65 18.43
C SER A 88 2.28 -4.50 19.96
N ARG A 89 1.16 -4.80 20.63
CA ARG A 89 1.01 -4.72 22.09
C ARG A 89 1.77 -5.85 22.81
N LYS A 90 3.01 -6.15 22.43
CA LYS A 90 3.82 -7.19 23.06
C LYS A 90 5.20 -6.65 23.48
N LYS A 91 5.19 -5.80 24.50
CA LYS A 91 6.15 -5.78 25.62
C LYS A 91 5.75 -4.69 26.63
N ASN A 92 4.74 -4.98 27.43
CA ASN A 92 4.77 -4.64 28.85
C ASN A 92 5.16 -5.92 29.57
N LYS A 93 6.47 -6.16 29.70
CA LYS A 93 6.99 -6.98 30.80
C LYS A 93 7.69 -5.98 31.71
N LEU A 94 6.97 -5.65 32.78
CA LEU A 94 7.40 -5.26 34.13
C LEU A 94 8.59 -4.29 34.20
#